data_AF-A0A951A893-F1
#
_entry.id   AF-A0A951A893-F1
#
_cell.length_a   1.000
_cell.length_b   1.000
_cell.length_c   1.000
_cell.angle_alpha   90.00
_cell.angle_beta   90.00
_cell.angle_gamma   90.00
#
_symmetry.space_group_name_H-M   'P 1'
#
loop_
_entity.id
_entity.type
_entity.pdbx_description
1 polymer ?
#
loop_
_entity_poly.entity_id
_entity_poly.type
_entity_poly.pdbx_seq_one_letter_code
_entity_poly.pdbx_strand_id
1 'polypeptide(L)'
;RTVYNWVCSVCERLGASPNDLVPFEKYAAAANDLVRPSSAARALNNGVPNIERTDRLVQLIGAQYGMRNEVVDRTVALVDARLATNRKTAAA
;
A
#
# COMPACT_ATOMS: atom_id res chain seq x y z
N ARG A 1 -0.50 -2.51 -14.32
CA ARG A 1 -0.62 -1.03 -14.19
C ARG A 1 -1.81 -0.59 -13.34
N THR A 2 -2.88 -1.40 -13.24
CA THR A 2 -4.16 -1.04 -12.57
C THR A 2 -4.02 -0.33 -11.23
N VAL A 3 -3.27 -0.90 -10.27
CA VAL A 3 -3.09 -0.27 -8.95
C VAL A 3 -2.37 1.07 -9.07
N TYR A 4 -1.28 1.12 -9.84
CA TYR A 4 -0.48 2.33 -10.00
C TYR A 4 -1.30 3.50 -10.56
N ASN A 5 -2.00 3.26 -11.67
CA ASN A 5 -2.83 4.28 -12.31
C ASN A 5 -3.95 4.74 -11.38
N TRP A 6 -4.56 3.82 -10.62
CA TRP A 6 -5.58 4.18 -9.64
C TRP A 6 -5.03 5.07 -8.53
N VAL A 7 -3.84 4.78 -7.99
CA VAL A 7 -3.18 5.63 -6.98
C VAL A 7 -2.84 7.00 -7.57
N CYS A 8 -2.35 7.06 -8.82
CA CYS A 8 -2.13 8.33 -9.52
C CYS A 8 -3.42 9.15 -9.61
N SER A 9 -4.54 8.55 -9.97
CA SER A 9 -5.84 9.25 -9.99
C SER A 9 -6.27 9.72 -8.61
N VAL A 10 -5.94 9.01 -7.53
CA VAL A 10 -6.17 9.49 -6.16
C VAL A 10 -5.31 10.74 -5.89
N CYS A 11 -4.04 10.75 -6.28
CA CYS A 11 -3.17 11.92 -6.14
C CYS A 11 -3.67 13.12 -6.95
N GLU A 12 -4.16 12.90 -8.18
CA GLU A 12 -4.78 13.97 -8.99
C GLU A 12 -6.03 14.54 -8.31
N ARG A 13 -6.84 13.71 -7.65
CA ARG A 13 -7.99 14.19 -6.84
C ARG A 13 -7.58 15.00 -5.61
N LEU A 14 -6.39 14.78 -5.09
CA LEU A 14 -5.80 15.63 -4.04
C LEU A 14 -5.21 16.94 -4.59
N GLY A 15 -5.17 17.12 -5.92
CA GLY A 15 -4.66 18.33 -6.57
C GLY A 15 -3.24 18.21 -7.14
N ALA A 16 -2.68 16.99 -7.23
CA ALA A 16 -1.41 16.79 -7.92
C ALA A 16 -1.54 17.09 -9.41
N SER A 17 -0.55 17.77 -10.00
CA SER A 17 -0.44 17.88 -11.45
C SER A 17 -0.01 16.52 -12.03
N PRO A 18 -0.58 16.06 -13.16
CA PRO A 18 -0.12 14.85 -13.82
C PRO A 18 1.39 14.88 -14.15
N ASN A 19 1.95 16.06 -14.39
CA ASN A 19 3.38 16.24 -14.69
C ASN A 19 4.29 16.05 -13.46
N ASP A 20 3.74 16.14 -12.25
CA ASP A 20 4.47 15.86 -11.01
C ASP A 20 4.49 14.36 -10.68
N LEU A 21 3.62 13.58 -11.34
CA LEU A 21 3.55 12.15 -11.14
C LEU A 21 4.63 11.45 -11.95
N VAL A 22 5.28 10.48 -11.31
CA VAL A 22 6.32 9.70 -11.94
C VAL A 22 5.67 8.68 -12.90
N PRO A 23 6.25 8.43 -14.10
CA PRO A 23 5.74 7.39 -14.99
C PRO A 23 5.86 5.99 -14.39
N PHE A 24 4.87 5.13 -14.63
CA PHE A 24 4.85 3.73 -14.15
C PHE A 24 6.13 2.98 -14.53
N GLU A 25 6.63 3.19 -15.75
CA GLU A 25 7.81 2.53 -16.32
C GLU A 25 9.03 2.70 -15.42
N LYS A 26 9.20 3.88 -14.79
CA LYS A 26 10.33 4.13 -13.90
C LYS A 26 10.28 3.23 -12.67
N TYR A 27 9.10 3.05 -12.07
CA TYR A 27 8.92 2.14 -10.94
C TYR A 27 8.93 0.67 -11.35
N ALA A 28 8.38 0.32 -12.51
CA ALA A 28 8.38 -1.04 -13.03
C ALA A 28 9.81 -1.53 -13.33
N ALA A 29 10.64 -0.66 -13.90
CA ALA A 29 12.05 -0.96 -14.12
C ALA A 29 12.79 -1.15 -12.79
N ALA A 30 12.64 -0.22 -11.84
CA ALA A 30 13.27 -0.30 -10.52
C ALA A 30 12.81 -1.54 -9.71
N ALA A 31 11.59 -2.04 -9.94
CA ALA A 31 11.09 -3.22 -9.26
C ALA A 31 11.87 -4.51 -9.61
N ASN A 32 12.52 -4.57 -10.78
CA ASN A 32 13.35 -5.73 -11.17
C ASN A 32 14.61 -5.87 -10.30
N ASP A 33 15.11 -4.77 -9.73
CA ASP A 33 16.29 -4.75 -8.89
C ASP A 33 15.99 -5.02 -7.40
N LEU A 34 14.71 -5.23 -7.05
CA LEU A 34 14.29 -5.52 -5.68
C LEU A 34 14.60 -6.98 -5.30
N VAL A 35 15.76 -7.19 -4.69
CA VAL A 35 16.23 -8.51 -4.24
C VAL A 35 15.78 -8.89 -2.83
N ARG A 36 15.23 -7.96 -2.05
CA ARG A 36 14.78 -8.19 -0.67
C ARG A 36 13.30 -7.87 -0.50
N PRO A 37 12.58 -8.60 0.38
CA PRO A 37 11.23 -8.23 0.73
C PRO A 37 11.19 -6.81 1.34
N SER A 38 10.08 -6.12 1.12
CA SER A 38 9.86 -4.78 1.66
C SER A 38 10.00 -4.75 3.19
N SER A 39 10.32 -3.59 3.75
CA SER A 39 10.38 -3.39 5.22
C SER A 39 9.08 -3.83 5.91
N ALA A 40 7.93 -3.48 5.33
CA ALA A 40 6.62 -3.90 5.82
C ALA A 40 6.47 -5.43 5.82
N ALA A 41 6.80 -6.11 4.72
CA ALA A 41 6.70 -7.58 4.64
C ALA A 41 7.60 -8.27 5.66
N ARG A 42 8.84 -7.78 5.82
CA ARG A 42 9.78 -8.31 6.83
C ARG A 42 9.26 -8.11 8.25
N ALA A 43 8.78 -6.92 8.59
CA ALA A 43 8.24 -6.63 9.93
C ALA A 43 7.02 -7.49 10.25
N LEU A 44 6.08 -7.64 9.29
CA LEU A 44 4.91 -8.49 9.45
C LEU A 44 5.28 -9.96 9.71
N ASN A 45 6.22 -10.50 8.93
CA ASN A 45 6.66 -11.88 9.08
C ASN A 45 7.48 -12.11 10.36
N ASN A 46 8.14 -11.08 10.87
CA ASN A 46 8.86 -11.12 12.16
C ASN A 46 7.94 -10.94 13.38
N GLY A 47 6.61 -10.93 13.19
CA GLY A 47 5.66 -10.86 14.29
C GLY A 47 5.48 -9.46 14.88
N VAL A 48 5.96 -8.41 14.21
CA VAL A 48 5.82 -7.03 14.73
C VAL A 48 4.33 -6.67 14.79
N PRO A 49 3.82 -6.15 15.93
CA PRO A 49 2.39 -5.89 16.14
C PRO A 49 1.88 -4.63 15.44
N ASN A 50 2.79 -3.71 15.07
CA ASN A 50 2.47 -2.45 14.42
C ASN A 50 3.52 -2.09 13.36
N ILE A 51 3.05 -1.57 12.23
CA ILE A 51 3.89 -1.03 11.15
C ILE A 51 3.24 0.26 10.65
N GLU A 52 3.99 1.07 9.90
CA GLU A 52 3.40 2.13 9.10
C GLU A 52 2.51 1.56 7.98
N ARG A 53 1.36 2.19 7.73
CA ARG A 53 0.29 1.67 6.84
C ARG A 53 -0.06 2.64 5.72
N THR A 54 0.91 2.93 4.86
CA THR A 54 0.72 3.76 3.67
C THR A 54 -0.36 3.19 2.73
N ASP A 55 -0.45 1.87 2.62
CA ASP A 55 -1.51 1.17 1.88
C ASP A 55 -2.91 1.53 2.40
N ARG A 56 -3.09 1.53 3.73
CA ARG A 56 -4.36 1.89 4.37
C ARG A 56 -4.66 3.37 4.23
N LEU A 57 -3.65 4.23 4.35
CA LEU A 57 -3.81 5.68 4.16
C LEU A 57 -4.34 5.99 2.76
N VAL A 58 -3.71 5.44 1.72
CA VAL A 58 -4.14 5.64 0.33
C VAL A 58 -5.54 5.08 0.10
N GLN A 59 -5.88 3.92 0.67
CA GLN A 59 -7.24 3.36 0.59
C GLN A 59 -8.28 4.31 1.21
N LEU A 60 -8.02 4.83 2.40
CA LEU A 60 -8.94 5.70 3.13
C LEU A 60 -9.15 7.03 2.40
N ILE A 61 -8.08 7.63 1.87
CA ILE A 61 -8.18 8.85 1.07
C ILE A 61 -9.01 8.59 -0.19
N GLY A 62 -8.72 7.51 -0.94
CA GLY A 62 -9.51 7.15 -2.12
C GLY A 62 -11.01 7.00 -1.79
N ALA A 63 -11.32 6.35 -0.66
CA ALA A 63 -12.69 6.18 -0.20
C ALA A 63 -13.42 7.50 0.09
N GLN A 64 -12.72 8.54 0.60
CA GLN A 64 -13.31 9.88 0.79
C GLN A 64 -13.76 10.52 -0.52
N TYR A 65 -13.13 10.15 -1.65
CA TYR A 65 -13.51 10.58 -3.00
C TYR A 65 -14.42 9.57 -3.73
N GLY A 66 -14.96 8.56 -3.04
CA GLY A 66 -15.77 7.50 -3.66
C GLY A 66 -14.97 6.58 -4.60
N MET A 67 -13.64 6.62 -4.55
CA MET A 67 -12.75 5.81 -5.38
C MET A 67 -12.37 4.54 -4.65
N ARG A 68 -12.54 3.39 -5.31
CA ARG A 68 -12.19 2.07 -4.75
C ARG A 68 -11.37 1.27 -5.75
N ASN A 69 -10.53 0.38 -5.23
CA ASN A 69 -9.76 -0.56 -6.04
C ASN A 69 -9.68 -1.90 -5.31
N GLU A 70 -10.19 -2.95 -5.95
CA GLU A 70 -10.32 -4.27 -5.33
C GLU A 70 -8.97 -4.86 -4.89
N VAL A 71 -7.90 -4.59 -5.64
CA VAL A 71 -6.57 -5.11 -5.33
C VAL A 71 -5.98 -4.40 -4.10
N VAL A 72 -6.14 -3.07 -4.01
CA VAL A 72 -5.74 -2.30 -2.82
C VAL A 72 -6.56 -2.75 -1.62
N ASP A 73 -7.89 -2.88 -1.77
CA ASP A 73 -8.79 -3.30 -0.71
C ASP A 73 -8.42 -4.68 -0.16
N ARG A 74 -8.17 -5.64 -1.05
CA ARG A 74 -7.72 -6.99 -0.67
C ARG A 74 -6.37 -6.96 0.04
N THR A 75 -5.42 -6.17 -0.47
CA THR A 75 -4.06 -6.06 0.10
C THR A 75 -4.13 -5.52 1.52
N VAL A 76 -4.88 -4.44 1.72
CA VAL A 76 -5.09 -3.83 3.03
C VAL A 76 -5.72 -4.82 4.01
N ALA A 77 -6.75 -5.57 3.59
CA ALA A 77 -7.40 -6.57 4.44
C ALA A 77 -6.45 -7.71 4.85
N LEU A 78 -5.57 -8.15 3.94
CA LEU A 78 -4.55 -9.16 4.24
C LEU A 78 -3.54 -8.66 5.28
N VAL A 79 -3.08 -7.41 5.16
CA VAL A 79 -2.15 -6.82 6.14
C VAL A 79 -2.85 -6.61 7.49
N ASP A 80 -4.10 -6.15 7.51
CA ASP A 80 -4.90 -6.01 8.74
C ASP A 80 -5.02 -7.36 9.47
N ALA A 81 -5.33 -8.43 8.75
CA ALA A 81 -5.45 -9.77 9.31
C ALA A 81 -4.12 -10.27 9.91
N ARG A 82 -3.00 -10.05 9.21
CA ARG A 82 -1.67 -10.44 9.71
C ARG A 82 -1.31 -9.67 10.98
N LEU A 83 -1.55 -8.35 11.02
CA LEU A 83 -1.30 -7.53 12.20
C LEU A 83 -2.17 -7.96 13.39
N ALA A 84 -3.44 -8.32 13.15
CA ALA A 84 -4.31 -8.83 14.19
C ALA A 84 -3.75 -10.12 14.82
N THR A 85 -3.23 -11.05 14.01
CA THR A 85 -2.54 -12.25 14.49
C THR A 85 -1.30 -11.88 15.32
N ASN A 86 -0.44 -10.99 14.80
CA ASN A 86 0.78 -10.57 15.50
C ASN A 86 0.48 -9.93 16.86
N ARG A 87 -0.57 -9.09 16.94
CA ARG A 87 -0.99 -8.46 18.20
C ARG A 87 -1.52 -9.46 19.22
N LYS A 88 -2.26 -10.48 18.78
CA LYS A 88 -2.71 -11.57 19.67
C LYS A 88 -1.52 -12.31 20.26
N THR A 89 -0.52 -12.66 19.43
CA THR A 89 0.70 -13.31 19.90
C THR A 89 1.50 -12.44 20.86
N ALA A 90 1.62 -11.13 20.60
CA ALA A 90 2.35 -10.21 21.46
C ALA A 90 1.68 -9.94 22.82
N ALA A 91 0.39 -10.24 22.95
CA ALA A 91 -0.39 -10.07 24.17
C ALA A 91 -0.56 -11.38 24.98
N ALA A 92 -0.07 -12.50 24.45
CA ALA A 92 -0.06 -13.81 25.10
C ALA A 92 1.25 -14.01 25.88
#